data_AF-A0A2D9DI61-F1
#
_entry.id   AF-A0A2D9DI61-F1
#
_cell.length_a   1.000
_cell.length_b   1.000
_cell.length_c   1.000
_cell.angle_alpha   90.00
_cell.angle_beta   90.00
_cell.angle_gamma   90.00
#
_symmetry.space_group_name_H-M   'P 1'
#
loop_
_entity.id
_entity.type
_entity.pdbx_description
1 polymer ?
#
loop_
_entity_poly.entity_id
_entity_poly.type
_entity_poly.pdbx_seq_one_letter_code
_entity_poly.pdbx_strand_id
1 'polypeptide(L)'
;MKFSFLKYLLYSIMAIFLSSCNENGGIADGDDGGEQEPEVRDEYNYLALRSDGLLLSIGDTSGKVTNMGQLTQENFNIILNAVTSSQTHTYIYGIRFDALEGAIFKFDKNLEQSEKFILNFPEAFGNNPGLMSLDWDESNQQLIAVVKAEFDIDGANLPCKIARIDPETFEVIAVEDLDLNEQQYKTIYSSQLINQKLYVSASKSNSIINTDLLEVDLIDKSFVTLPKDDIETGIINLGWKPGSQQLFGFTPLTNTSYIAAVRPYFYNLDDKNAEAIYIEGNISAINLVSRTFYNSKAGEFVGFAARDGFNLFFFDPGTNNFSLTPIIDEDDLSSGIGIIGMKKAQ
;
A
#
# COMPACT_ATOMS: atom_id res chain seq x y z
N MET A 1 0.60 -3.44 -51.83
CA MET A 1 2.07 -3.66 -51.88
C MET A 1 2.72 -2.30 -51.66
N LYS A 2 3.15 -2.02 -50.42
CA LYS A 2 3.78 -0.74 -50.03
C LYS A 2 4.95 -1.05 -49.08
N PHE A 3 5.97 -0.22 -49.22
CA PHE A 3 7.35 -0.36 -48.81
C PHE A 3 7.60 -0.64 -47.32
N SER A 4 8.55 -1.55 -47.09
CA SER A 4 9.47 -1.60 -45.94
C SER A 4 10.34 -0.34 -45.93
N PHE A 5 10.58 0.26 -44.75
CA PHE A 5 11.82 0.91 -44.29
C PHE A 5 11.50 1.86 -43.13
N LEU A 6 11.49 1.37 -41.87
CA LEU A 6 11.91 2.12 -40.67
C LEU A 6 11.83 1.22 -39.43
N LYS A 7 12.82 0.33 -39.28
CA LYS A 7 13.05 -0.45 -38.05
C LYS A 7 14.50 -0.35 -37.53
N TYR A 8 15.27 0.62 -38.03
CA TYR A 8 16.66 0.83 -37.62
C TYR A 8 16.95 2.32 -37.53
N LEU A 9 16.56 2.92 -36.42
CA LEU A 9 17.12 4.20 -35.98
C LEU A 9 17.02 4.25 -34.45
N LEU A 10 17.99 3.60 -33.79
CA LEU A 10 18.58 3.95 -32.49
C LEU A 10 19.47 2.77 -32.06
N TYR A 11 20.54 2.51 -32.82
CA TYR A 11 21.60 1.55 -32.45
C TYR A 11 22.99 2.06 -32.85
N SER A 12 23.19 3.38 -32.87
CA SER A 12 24.45 3.95 -33.39
C SER A 12 24.82 5.27 -32.73
N ILE A 13 25.20 5.21 -31.45
CA ILE A 13 26.36 5.94 -30.91
C ILE A 13 27.08 4.97 -29.96
N MET A 14 27.76 3.99 -30.53
CA MET A 14 28.81 3.25 -29.85
C MET A 14 29.99 3.27 -30.81
N ALA A 15 30.86 4.25 -30.60
CA ALA A 15 32.11 4.37 -31.33
C ALA A 15 33.25 4.60 -30.33
N ILE A 16 33.92 3.49 -30.02
CA ILE A 16 35.37 3.35 -30.12
C ILE A 16 36.22 4.29 -29.25
N PHE A 17 36.70 3.76 -28.12
CA PHE A 17 38.13 3.70 -27.80
C PHE A 17 38.38 2.32 -27.18
N LEU A 18 38.72 1.34 -28.02
CA LEU A 18 40.07 0.80 -28.21
C LEU A 18 40.71 0.24 -26.93
N SER A 19 40.65 -1.09 -26.87
CA SER A 19 41.55 -2.00 -26.17
C SER A 19 43.03 -1.66 -26.36
N SER A 20 43.78 -1.65 -25.25
CA SER A 20 45.15 -2.15 -25.22
C SER A 20 45.35 -3.02 -23.98
N CYS A 21 45.42 -4.33 -24.18
CA CYS A 21 46.20 -5.18 -23.29
C CYS A 21 47.68 -4.86 -23.55
N ASN A 22 48.45 -4.65 -22.49
CA ASN A 22 49.86 -5.03 -22.50
C ASN A 22 50.25 -5.55 -21.11
N GLU A 23 50.83 -6.74 -21.09
CA GLU A 23 51.45 -7.34 -19.91
C GLU A 23 52.78 -6.66 -19.58
N ASN A 24 53.10 -6.68 -18.28
CA ASN A 24 54.41 -6.52 -17.63
C ASN A 24 55.10 -5.15 -17.63
N GLY A 25 55.36 -4.65 -16.42
CA GLY A 25 56.38 -3.65 -16.12
C GLY A 25 55.94 -2.71 -15.01
N GLY A 26 56.29 -3.02 -13.76
CA GLY A 26 56.03 -2.12 -12.63
C GLY A 26 56.80 -0.81 -12.75
N ILE A 27 56.24 0.25 -12.16
CA ILE A 27 56.90 1.32 -11.41
C ILE A 27 55.87 1.78 -10.37
N ALA A 28 56.31 1.87 -9.12
CA ALA A 28 55.58 2.47 -8.01
C ALA A 28 55.45 3.98 -8.21
N ASP A 29 54.26 4.51 -7.93
CA ASP A 29 54.00 5.72 -7.12
C ASP A 29 52.62 6.28 -7.46
N GLY A 30 51.78 6.42 -6.44
CA GLY A 30 50.45 7.00 -6.54
C GLY A 30 49.48 6.32 -5.58
N ASP A 31 49.67 6.58 -4.28
CA ASP A 31 48.64 6.43 -3.27
C ASP A 31 47.52 7.42 -3.60
N ASP A 32 46.65 7.04 -4.55
CA ASP A 32 45.40 7.73 -4.79
C ASP A 32 44.39 7.13 -3.81
N GLY A 33 44.45 7.66 -2.58
CA GLY A 33 43.41 7.50 -1.59
C GLY A 33 42.13 8.13 -2.09
N GLY A 34 41.48 7.47 -3.05
CA GLY A 34 40.11 7.78 -3.42
C GLY A 34 39.30 7.69 -2.14
N GLU A 35 38.73 8.82 -1.72
CA GLU A 35 37.72 8.84 -0.68
C GLU A 35 36.66 7.81 -1.08
N GLN A 36 36.65 6.66 -0.40
CA GLN A 36 35.55 5.73 -0.54
C GLN A 36 34.30 6.52 -0.21
N GLU A 37 33.38 6.63 -1.18
CA GLU A 37 32.07 7.19 -0.90
C GLU A 37 31.54 6.50 0.36
N PRO A 38 31.02 7.26 1.33
CA PRO A 38 30.56 6.68 2.59
C PRO A 38 29.56 5.58 2.26
N GLU A 39 29.84 4.37 2.76
CA GLU A 39 28.96 3.22 2.57
C GLU A 39 27.57 3.58 3.10
N VAL A 40 26.60 3.68 2.18
CA VAL A 40 25.21 3.96 2.56
C VAL A 40 24.69 2.73 3.29
N ARG A 41 24.51 2.87 4.61
CA ARG A 41 24.04 1.79 5.47
C ARG A 41 22.57 1.99 5.80
N ASP A 42 21.76 1.00 5.43
CA ASP A 42 20.37 0.94 5.84
C ASP A 42 20.24 0.63 7.33
N GLU A 43 19.28 1.26 8.01
CA GLU A 43 18.89 0.87 9.38
C GLU A 43 17.74 -0.14 9.34
N TYR A 44 16.82 0.04 8.40
CA TYR A 44 15.68 -0.83 8.15
C TYR A 44 15.60 -1.25 6.68
N ASN A 45 15.07 -2.46 6.50
CA ASN A 45 14.61 -2.97 5.22
C ASN A 45 13.09 -3.07 5.26
N TYR A 46 12.41 -2.33 4.40
CA TYR A 46 10.96 -2.37 4.26
C TYR A 46 10.52 -3.54 3.38
N LEU A 47 9.54 -4.29 3.86
CA LEU A 47 8.93 -5.38 3.10
C LEU A 47 7.79 -4.80 2.27
N ALA A 48 7.94 -4.85 0.95
CA ALA A 48 6.94 -4.41 0.00
C ALA A 48 6.31 -5.60 -0.72
N LEU A 49 5.01 -5.51 -0.99
CA LEU A 49 4.24 -6.53 -1.68
C LEU A 49 3.58 -5.92 -2.90
N ARG A 50 3.80 -6.54 -4.06
CA ARG A 50 3.12 -6.20 -5.31
C ARG A 50 1.79 -6.94 -5.45
N SER A 51 0.92 -6.38 -6.28
CA SER A 51 -0.40 -6.91 -6.59
C SER A 51 -0.37 -8.28 -7.26
N ASP A 52 0.75 -8.65 -7.86
CA ASP A 52 0.98 -9.98 -8.43
C ASP A 52 1.52 -10.99 -7.42
N GLY A 53 1.81 -10.58 -6.17
CA GLY A 53 2.33 -11.43 -5.10
C GLY A 53 3.86 -11.43 -4.97
N LEU A 54 4.58 -10.62 -5.75
CA LEU A 54 6.04 -10.49 -5.61
C LEU A 54 6.38 -9.75 -4.30
N LEU A 55 7.23 -10.38 -3.48
CA LEU A 55 7.77 -9.81 -2.24
C LEU A 55 9.14 -9.18 -2.50
N LEU A 56 9.32 -7.96 -2.01
CA LEU A 56 10.54 -7.17 -2.19
C LEU A 56 11.01 -6.64 -0.84
N SER A 57 12.31 -6.52 -0.68
CA SER A 57 12.96 -5.82 0.43
C SER A 57 13.56 -4.53 -0.12
N ILE A 58 13.33 -3.40 0.55
CA ILE A 58 13.82 -2.08 0.12
C ILE A 58 14.55 -1.41 1.28
N GLY A 59 15.82 -1.07 1.08
CA GLY A 59 16.62 -0.34 2.07
C GLY A 59 16.09 1.07 2.30
N ASP A 60 16.00 1.49 3.56
CA ASP A 60 15.43 2.78 3.95
C ASP A 60 16.24 4.00 3.47
N THR A 61 17.56 3.84 3.38
CA THR A 61 18.52 4.91 3.07
C THR A 61 19.15 4.71 1.71
N SER A 62 19.48 3.46 1.36
CA SER A 62 20.06 3.09 0.08
C SER A 62 19.02 3.06 -1.04
N GLY A 63 17.73 2.86 -0.71
CA GLY A 63 16.66 2.67 -1.68
C GLY A 63 16.83 1.41 -2.54
N LYS A 64 17.77 0.53 -2.21
CA LYS A 64 18.08 -0.65 -3.02
C LYS A 64 17.00 -1.71 -2.89
N VAL A 65 16.49 -2.19 -4.03
CA VAL A 65 15.48 -3.26 -4.09
C VAL A 65 16.15 -4.63 -4.14
N THR A 66 15.64 -5.57 -3.36
CA THR A 66 16.02 -6.99 -3.40
C THR A 66 14.78 -7.87 -3.53
N ASN A 67 14.78 -8.76 -4.52
CA ASN A 67 13.70 -9.73 -4.71
C ASN A 67 13.75 -10.82 -3.62
N MET A 68 12.68 -10.95 -2.84
CA MET A 68 12.54 -11.91 -1.74
C MET A 68 11.80 -13.18 -2.17
N GLY A 69 11.32 -13.25 -3.40
CA GLY A 69 10.53 -14.34 -3.94
C GLY A 69 9.04 -14.01 -4.04
N GLN A 70 8.26 -15.05 -4.29
CA GLN A 70 6.84 -14.94 -4.63
C GLN A 70 5.99 -15.52 -3.50
N LEU A 71 4.95 -14.80 -3.06
CA LEU A 71 4.03 -15.28 -2.00
C LEU A 71 3.28 -16.55 -2.43
N THR A 72 2.94 -16.66 -3.71
CA THR A 72 2.19 -17.79 -4.26
C THR A 72 2.63 -18.13 -5.68
N GLN A 73 2.72 -19.43 -6.00
CA GLN A 73 2.99 -19.90 -7.36
C GLN A 73 1.76 -19.81 -8.27
N GLU A 74 0.59 -19.48 -7.71
CA GLU A 74 -0.66 -19.31 -8.44
C GLU A 74 -0.94 -17.84 -8.75
N ASN A 75 -1.61 -17.57 -9.87
CA ASN A 75 -1.96 -16.22 -10.30
C ASN A 75 -3.14 -15.66 -9.49
N PHE A 76 -2.85 -15.06 -8.33
CA PHE A 76 -3.79 -14.24 -7.56
C PHE A 76 -3.44 -12.77 -7.71
N ASN A 77 -4.47 -11.93 -7.85
CA ASN A 77 -4.32 -10.49 -7.74
C ASN A 77 -4.53 -10.10 -6.27
N ILE A 78 -3.48 -9.64 -5.62
CA ILE A 78 -3.51 -9.17 -4.24
C ILE A 78 -4.28 -7.84 -4.17
N ILE A 79 -5.24 -7.77 -3.27
CA ILE A 79 -5.94 -6.54 -2.93
C ILE A 79 -5.16 -5.87 -1.80
N LEU A 80 -4.38 -4.84 -2.12
CA LEU A 80 -3.39 -4.27 -1.18
C LEU A 80 -4.02 -3.57 0.03
N ASN A 81 -5.27 -3.10 -0.07
CA ASN A 81 -6.02 -2.61 1.08
C ASN A 81 -6.58 -3.74 1.98
N ALA A 82 -6.49 -5.00 1.52
CA ALA A 82 -6.83 -6.20 2.26
C ALA A 82 -5.56 -6.97 2.69
N VAL A 83 -4.54 -6.21 3.10
CA VAL A 83 -3.35 -6.72 3.76
C VAL A 83 -3.29 -6.15 5.18
N THR A 84 -3.19 -7.02 6.17
CA THR A 84 -3.08 -6.64 7.59
C THR A 84 -2.13 -7.57 8.32
N SER A 85 -1.73 -7.18 9.52
CA SER A 85 -0.74 -7.91 10.32
C SER A 85 -1.18 -8.02 11.77
N SER A 86 -1.10 -9.23 12.31
CA SER A 86 -0.98 -9.45 13.74
C SER A 86 0.48 -9.34 14.16
N GLN A 87 0.80 -9.66 15.41
CA GLN A 87 2.19 -9.71 15.85
C GLN A 87 3.03 -10.73 15.06
N THR A 88 2.48 -11.92 14.82
CA THR A 88 3.23 -13.07 14.28
C THR A 88 2.96 -13.34 12.80
N HIS A 89 1.81 -12.89 12.27
CA HIS A 89 1.39 -13.19 10.90
C HIS A 89 1.03 -11.94 10.13
N THR A 90 1.20 -11.99 8.81
CA THR A 90 0.60 -11.07 7.85
C THR A 90 -0.48 -11.82 7.09
N TYR A 91 -1.70 -11.31 7.08
CA TYR A 91 -2.83 -11.84 6.33
C TYR A 91 -2.99 -11.04 5.06
N ILE A 92 -2.93 -11.72 3.92
CA ILE A 92 -2.92 -11.10 2.60
C ILE A 92 -4.07 -11.69 1.81
N TYR A 93 -5.06 -10.89 1.44
CA TYR A 93 -6.13 -11.35 0.57
C TYR A 93 -5.76 -11.18 -0.90
N GLY A 94 -5.98 -12.24 -1.68
CA GLY A 94 -5.91 -12.21 -3.13
C GLY A 94 -7.17 -12.78 -3.77
N ILE A 95 -7.41 -12.39 -5.02
CA ILE A 95 -8.49 -12.92 -5.84
C ILE A 95 -8.00 -13.43 -7.19
N ARG A 96 -8.51 -14.60 -7.60
CA ARG A 96 -8.35 -15.12 -8.96
C ARG A 96 -9.64 -14.85 -9.74
N PHE A 97 -9.56 -14.33 -10.96
CA PHE A 97 -10.73 -13.91 -11.74
C PHE A 97 -11.28 -14.98 -12.71
N ASP A 98 -10.43 -15.88 -13.23
CA ASP A 98 -10.87 -16.91 -14.20
C ASP A 98 -11.87 -17.91 -13.62
N ALA A 99 -11.71 -18.21 -12.34
CA ALA A 99 -12.72 -18.80 -11.46
C ALA A 99 -12.69 -17.95 -10.20
N LEU A 100 -13.72 -17.10 -10.03
CA LEU A 100 -13.77 -16.12 -8.94
C LEU A 100 -13.58 -16.83 -7.61
N GLU A 101 -12.38 -16.70 -7.05
CA GLU A 101 -11.95 -17.41 -5.86
C GLU A 101 -11.13 -16.44 -5.02
N GLY A 102 -11.67 -16.08 -3.86
CA GLY A 102 -10.95 -15.30 -2.87
C GLY A 102 -10.16 -16.21 -1.93
N ALA A 103 -8.92 -15.84 -1.63
CA ALA A 103 -8.10 -16.57 -0.67
C ALA A 103 -7.35 -15.61 0.26
N ILE A 104 -7.17 -16.01 1.52
CA ILE A 104 -6.21 -15.39 2.42
C ILE A 104 -4.95 -16.23 2.45
N PHE A 105 -3.81 -15.58 2.21
CA PHE A 105 -2.48 -16.10 2.45
C PHE A 105 -2.05 -15.65 3.85
N LYS A 106 -1.89 -16.60 4.78
CA LYS A 106 -1.37 -16.36 6.13
C LYS A 106 0.14 -16.55 6.10
N PHE A 107 0.86 -15.44 6.05
CA PHE A 107 2.33 -15.40 6.02
C PHE A 107 2.89 -15.34 7.44
N ASP A 108 3.63 -16.36 7.85
CA ASP A 108 4.38 -16.40 9.11
C ASP A 108 5.65 -15.56 8.98
N LYS A 109 5.78 -14.54 9.84
CA LYS A 109 6.90 -13.59 9.79
C LYS A 109 8.23 -14.18 10.26
N ASN A 110 8.20 -15.22 11.08
CA ASN A 110 9.38 -15.88 11.61
C ASN A 110 9.91 -16.95 10.66
N LEU A 111 8.99 -17.73 10.07
CA LEU A 111 9.34 -18.83 9.15
C LEU A 111 9.49 -18.34 7.70
N GLU A 112 8.97 -17.15 7.39
CA GLU A 112 8.95 -16.57 6.04
C GLU A 112 8.24 -17.49 5.03
N GLN A 113 7.15 -18.12 5.49
CA GLN A 113 6.35 -19.05 4.70
C GLN A 113 4.88 -18.64 4.77
N SER A 114 4.13 -18.94 3.72
CA SER A 114 2.69 -18.65 3.65
C SER A 114 1.87 -19.90 3.40
N GLU A 115 0.75 -20.00 4.11
CA GLU A 115 -0.30 -20.98 3.87
C GLU A 115 -1.51 -20.30 3.21
N LYS A 116 -2.16 -21.00 2.27
CA LYS A 116 -3.29 -20.49 1.48
C LYS A 116 -4.60 -21.07 2.01
N PHE A 117 -5.57 -20.19 2.25
CA PHE A 117 -6.91 -20.55 2.71
C PHE A 117 -7.96 -19.95 1.78
N ILE A 118 -8.74 -20.80 1.12
CA ILE A 118 -9.87 -20.35 0.30
C ILE A 118 -10.98 -19.87 1.20
N LEU A 119 -11.49 -18.66 0.94
CA LEU A 119 -12.62 -18.12 1.66
C LEU A 119 -13.92 -18.62 1.06
N ASN A 120 -14.77 -19.19 1.92
CA ASN A 120 -16.15 -19.49 1.59
C ASN A 120 -17.02 -18.42 2.24
N PHE A 121 -17.73 -17.65 1.41
CA PHE A 121 -18.62 -16.60 1.89
C PHE A 121 -20.04 -17.15 2.08
N PRO A 122 -20.72 -16.83 3.19
CA PRO A 122 -22.14 -17.11 3.35
C PRO A 122 -23.00 -16.40 2.29
N GLU A 123 -24.19 -16.95 1.99
CA GLU A 123 -25.17 -16.38 1.04
C GLU A 123 -25.52 -14.92 1.35
N ALA A 124 -25.41 -14.51 2.63
CA ALA A 124 -25.63 -13.14 3.06
C ALA A 124 -24.77 -12.09 2.33
N PHE A 125 -23.66 -12.49 1.70
CA PHE A 125 -22.75 -11.62 0.94
C PHE A 125 -22.99 -11.62 -0.58
N GLY A 126 -24.03 -12.29 -1.07
CA GLY A 126 -24.33 -12.39 -2.51
C GLY A 126 -23.60 -13.52 -3.21
N ASN A 127 -23.62 -13.54 -4.56
CA ASN A 127 -23.14 -14.70 -5.32
C ASN A 127 -21.63 -14.68 -5.52
N ASN A 128 -21.07 -13.49 -5.78
CA ASN A 128 -19.66 -13.30 -6.10
C ASN A 128 -18.96 -12.32 -5.14
N PRO A 129 -18.92 -12.58 -3.83
CA PRO A 129 -18.32 -11.68 -2.86
C PRO A 129 -16.79 -11.67 -2.91
N GLY A 130 -16.22 -10.52 -2.59
CA GLY A 130 -14.78 -10.34 -2.42
C GLY A 130 -14.43 -9.30 -1.36
N LEU A 131 -13.24 -9.40 -0.78
CA LEU A 131 -12.79 -8.44 0.24
C LEU A 131 -12.23 -7.18 -0.44
N MET A 132 -12.74 -6.03 -0.01
CA MET A 132 -12.23 -4.71 -0.40
C MET A 132 -11.17 -4.20 0.58
N SER A 133 -11.24 -4.65 1.82
CA SER A 133 -10.26 -4.34 2.86
C SER A 133 -10.24 -5.39 3.96
N LEU A 134 -9.16 -5.41 4.74
CA LEU A 134 -8.94 -6.36 5.82
C LEU A 134 -8.12 -5.69 6.93
N ASP A 135 -8.61 -5.70 8.15
CA ASP A 135 -8.01 -5.10 9.34
C ASP A 135 -7.83 -6.17 10.42
N TRP A 136 -6.80 -6.01 11.25
CA TRP A 136 -6.58 -6.89 12.40
C TRP A 136 -7.15 -6.25 13.66
N ASP A 137 -8.14 -6.91 14.27
CA ASP A 137 -8.72 -6.55 15.56
C ASP A 137 -7.93 -7.23 16.67
N GLU A 138 -6.91 -6.52 17.17
CA GLU A 138 -6.07 -7.00 18.27
C GLU A 138 -6.89 -7.28 19.54
N SER A 139 -7.99 -6.58 19.78
CA SER A 139 -8.78 -6.74 21.00
C SER A 139 -9.55 -8.05 21.03
N ASN A 140 -10.04 -8.50 19.86
CA ASN A 140 -10.81 -9.74 19.73
C ASN A 140 -10.02 -10.87 19.05
N GLN A 141 -8.77 -10.62 18.63
CA GLN A 141 -7.94 -11.55 17.88
C GLN A 141 -8.65 -12.08 16.63
N GLN A 142 -9.26 -11.16 15.87
CA GLN A 142 -10.06 -11.48 14.69
C GLN A 142 -9.69 -10.57 13.52
N LEU A 143 -10.02 -11.01 12.31
CA LEU A 143 -9.95 -10.16 11.12
C LEU A 143 -11.29 -9.47 10.91
N ILE A 144 -11.25 -8.18 10.58
CA ILE A 144 -12.41 -7.38 10.17
C ILE A 144 -12.26 -7.06 8.69
N ALA A 145 -13.31 -7.25 7.90
CA ALA A 145 -13.25 -6.97 6.47
C ALA A 145 -14.45 -6.13 6.01
N VAL A 146 -14.20 -5.29 4.99
CA VAL A 146 -15.27 -4.75 4.16
C VAL A 146 -15.42 -5.67 2.95
N VAL A 147 -16.60 -6.27 2.80
CA VAL A 147 -16.93 -7.21 1.73
C VAL A 147 -17.82 -6.53 0.71
N LYS A 148 -17.48 -6.60 -0.57
CA LYS A 148 -18.33 -6.16 -1.67
C LYS A 148 -19.00 -7.39 -2.30
N ALA A 149 -20.32 -7.32 -2.44
CA ALA A 149 -21.08 -8.29 -3.23
C ALA A 149 -20.85 -8.05 -4.72
N GLU A 150 -20.87 -9.13 -5.52
CA GLU A 150 -20.66 -9.08 -6.98
C GLU A 150 -19.38 -8.31 -7.35
N PHE A 151 -18.27 -8.72 -6.73
CA PHE A 151 -16.97 -8.07 -6.83
C PHE A 151 -16.44 -8.00 -8.27
N ASP A 152 -16.79 -8.99 -9.09
CA ASP A 152 -16.43 -9.12 -10.50
C ASP A 152 -17.23 -8.21 -11.43
N ILE A 153 -18.31 -7.59 -10.94
CA ILE A 153 -19.15 -6.68 -11.72
C ILE A 153 -18.76 -5.23 -11.42
N ASP A 154 -18.08 -4.59 -12.39
CA ASP A 154 -17.79 -3.16 -12.31
C ASP A 154 -19.10 -2.35 -12.26
N GLY A 155 -19.14 -1.36 -11.37
CA GLY A 155 -20.31 -0.52 -11.16
C GLY A 155 -21.53 -1.21 -10.53
N ALA A 156 -21.42 -2.46 -10.07
CA ALA A 156 -22.47 -3.11 -9.28
C ALA A 156 -22.86 -2.23 -8.09
N ASN A 157 -24.13 -1.84 -8.05
CA ASN A 157 -24.67 -0.94 -7.03
C ASN A 157 -25.23 -1.73 -5.85
N LEU A 158 -24.39 -2.59 -5.27
CA LEU A 158 -24.74 -3.42 -4.12
C LEU A 158 -23.97 -2.94 -2.88
N PRO A 159 -24.58 -3.08 -1.69
CA PRO A 159 -23.98 -2.60 -0.47
C PRO A 159 -22.68 -3.35 -0.14
N CYS A 160 -21.70 -2.62 0.35
CA CYS A 160 -20.61 -3.22 1.10
C CYS A 160 -21.11 -3.62 2.50
N LYS A 161 -20.67 -4.80 2.96
CA LYS A 161 -20.99 -5.34 4.29
C LYS A 161 -19.74 -5.48 5.13
N ILE A 162 -19.90 -5.44 6.44
CA ILE A 162 -18.80 -5.73 7.36
C ILE A 162 -18.81 -7.22 7.72
N ALA A 163 -17.65 -7.84 7.71
CA ALA A 163 -17.46 -9.23 8.10
C ALA A 163 -16.42 -9.36 9.21
N ARG A 164 -16.61 -10.35 10.08
CA ARG A 164 -15.56 -10.92 10.94
C ARG A 164 -15.07 -12.22 10.29
N ILE A 165 -13.76 -12.43 10.32
CA ILE A 165 -13.14 -13.67 9.83
C ILE A 165 -12.29 -14.24 10.96
N ASP A 166 -12.53 -15.51 11.29
CA ASP A 166 -11.69 -16.23 12.24
C ASP A 166 -10.30 -16.47 11.62
N PRO A 167 -9.19 -16.07 12.27
CA PRO A 167 -7.85 -16.15 11.67
C PRO A 167 -7.23 -17.55 11.65
N GLU A 168 -7.91 -18.54 12.24
CA GLU A 168 -7.48 -19.95 12.27
C GLU A 168 -8.37 -20.83 11.40
N THR A 169 -9.69 -20.65 11.44
CA THR A 169 -10.64 -21.44 10.62
C THR A 169 -11.00 -20.77 9.29
N PHE A 170 -10.77 -19.45 9.17
CA PHE A 170 -11.16 -18.63 8.02
C PHE A 170 -12.66 -18.62 7.74
N GLU A 171 -13.47 -18.95 8.75
CA GLU A 171 -14.92 -18.80 8.69
C GLU A 171 -15.29 -17.31 8.61
N VAL A 172 -16.08 -16.95 7.60
CA VAL A 172 -16.54 -15.58 7.35
C VAL A 172 -17.94 -15.40 7.90
N ILE A 173 -18.12 -14.45 8.82
CA ILE A 173 -19.40 -14.16 9.47
C ILE A 173 -19.76 -12.69 9.25
N ALA A 174 -20.99 -12.41 8.81
CA ALA A 174 -21.49 -11.04 8.68
C ALA A 174 -21.67 -10.38 10.05
N VAL A 175 -21.30 -9.11 10.17
CA VAL A 175 -21.71 -8.29 11.31
C VAL A 175 -23.15 -7.86 11.06
N GLU A 176 -24.10 -8.57 11.68
CA GLU A 176 -25.53 -8.31 11.52
C GLU A 176 -25.87 -6.85 11.86
N ASP A 177 -26.84 -6.31 11.11
CA ASP A 177 -27.36 -4.94 11.20
C ASP A 177 -26.36 -3.83 10.86
N LEU A 178 -25.20 -4.16 10.27
CA LEU A 178 -24.18 -3.21 9.86
C LEU A 178 -23.83 -3.35 8.37
N ASP A 179 -24.59 -2.64 7.54
CA ASP A 179 -24.33 -2.53 6.11
C ASP A 179 -24.01 -1.08 5.72
N LEU A 180 -23.08 -0.86 4.82
CA LEU A 180 -22.80 0.46 4.22
C LEU A 180 -23.83 0.83 3.12
N ASN A 181 -25.07 0.34 3.28
CA ASN A 181 -26.11 0.25 2.24
C ASN A 181 -26.82 1.59 1.96
N GLU A 182 -27.11 2.38 3.00
CA GLU A 182 -27.91 3.60 2.84
C GLU A 182 -27.25 4.65 1.92
N GLN A 183 -25.95 4.53 1.68
CA GLN A 183 -25.16 5.54 0.98
C GLN A 183 -24.54 5.03 -0.33
N GLN A 184 -24.75 3.77 -0.73
CA GLN A 184 -24.30 3.21 -2.02
C GLN A 184 -22.79 3.41 -2.30
N TYR A 185 -21.93 3.14 -1.31
CA TYR A 185 -20.47 3.17 -1.51
C TYR A 185 -20.03 2.04 -2.45
N LYS A 186 -19.28 2.39 -3.50
CA LYS A 186 -18.87 1.49 -4.59
C LYS A 186 -17.40 1.08 -4.53
N THR A 187 -16.57 1.98 -4.01
CA THR A 187 -15.12 1.81 -3.97
C THR A 187 -14.63 2.09 -2.56
N ILE A 188 -13.75 1.23 -2.06
CA ILE A 188 -13.00 1.42 -0.82
C ILE A 188 -11.54 1.62 -1.21
N TYR A 189 -10.96 2.76 -0.87
CA TYR A 189 -9.56 3.08 -1.18
C TYR A 189 -8.62 2.62 -0.07
N SER A 190 -9.02 2.82 1.18
CA SER A 190 -8.25 2.38 2.34
C SER A 190 -9.14 2.20 3.57
N SER A 191 -8.75 1.33 4.50
CA SER A 191 -9.35 1.29 5.83
C SER A 191 -8.31 1.19 6.94
N GLN A 192 -8.71 1.59 8.14
CA GLN A 192 -7.89 1.55 9.34
C GLN A 192 -8.77 1.31 10.56
N LEU A 193 -8.58 0.19 11.26
CA LEU A 193 -9.23 -0.08 12.54
C LEU A 193 -8.49 0.63 13.68
N ILE A 194 -9.25 1.34 14.53
CA ILE A 194 -8.77 1.97 15.77
C ILE A 194 -9.86 1.81 16.84
N ASN A 195 -9.55 1.14 17.96
CA ASN A 195 -10.45 1.04 19.12
C ASN A 195 -11.90 0.63 18.77
N GLN A 196 -12.08 -0.47 18.04
CA GLN A 196 -13.39 -0.96 17.57
C GLN A 196 -14.17 -0.02 16.64
N LYS A 197 -13.51 1.03 16.13
CA LYS A 197 -14.02 1.88 15.07
C LYS A 197 -13.20 1.65 13.81
N LEU A 198 -13.88 1.22 12.75
CA LEU A 198 -13.26 1.04 11.44
C LEU A 198 -13.42 2.34 10.65
N TYR A 199 -12.31 3.01 10.38
CA TYR A 199 -12.29 4.18 9.52
C TYR A 199 -12.11 3.75 8.08
N VAL A 200 -13.01 4.20 7.20
CA VAL A 200 -13.07 3.74 5.81
C VAL A 200 -13.08 4.92 4.86
N SER A 201 -12.08 4.99 3.99
CA SER A 201 -12.04 5.91 2.86
C SER A 201 -12.82 5.30 1.71
N ALA A 202 -14.00 5.82 1.41
CA ALA A 202 -14.93 5.22 0.45
C ALA A 202 -15.55 6.26 -0.51
N SER A 203 -15.87 5.86 -1.74
CA SER A 203 -16.57 6.73 -2.69
C SER A 203 -17.84 6.07 -3.20
N LYS A 204 -18.89 6.88 -3.33
CA LYS A 204 -20.19 6.51 -3.96
C LYS A 204 -20.09 6.45 -5.48
N SER A 205 -18.96 6.88 -6.02
CA SER A 205 -18.62 6.87 -7.44
C SER A 205 -17.28 6.15 -7.62
N ASN A 206 -16.87 5.93 -8.87
CA ASN A 206 -15.51 5.45 -9.16
C ASN A 206 -14.49 6.62 -9.15
N SER A 207 -14.87 7.78 -8.61
CA SER A 207 -14.05 8.98 -8.56
C SER A 207 -13.44 9.18 -7.19
N ILE A 208 -12.11 9.22 -7.14
CA ILE A 208 -11.33 9.38 -5.91
C ILE A 208 -11.45 10.78 -5.30
N ILE A 209 -11.79 11.78 -6.11
CA ILE A 209 -11.97 13.16 -5.62
C ILE A 209 -13.28 13.35 -4.85
N ASN A 210 -14.20 12.38 -4.91
CA ASN A 210 -15.47 12.38 -4.19
C ASN A 210 -15.47 11.37 -3.03
N THR A 211 -14.30 11.18 -2.42
CA THR A 211 -14.12 10.22 -1.34
C THR A 211 -14.63 10.80 -0.02
N ASP A 212 -15.46 10.04 0.67
CA ASP A 212 -15.87 10.29 2.04
C ASP A 212 -14.97 9.51 3.01
N LEU A 213 -14.78 10.05 4.21
CA LEU A 213 -14.25 9.31 5.34
C LEU A 213 -15.42 8.85 6.21
N LEU A 214 -15.53 7.54 6.41
CA LEU A 214 -16.54 6.93 7.27
C LEU A 214 -15.92 6.54 8.60
N GLU A 215 -16.66 6.74 9.68
CA GLU A 215 -16.42 6.10 10.97
C GLU A 215 -17.50 5.04 11.16
N VAL A 216 -17.08 3.77 11.19
CA VAL A 216 -17.96 2.61 11.39
C VAL A 216 -17.74 2.09 12.80
N ASP A 217 -18.72 2.24 13.67
CA ASP A 217 -18.69 1.72 15.04
C ASP A 217 -19.11 0.25 15.06
N LEU A 218 -18.17 -0.64 15.37
CA LEU A 218 -18.41 -2.09 15.38
C LEU A 218 -19.18 -2.57 16.62
N ILE A 219 -19.28 -1.74 17.66
CA ILE A 219 -20.00 -2.06 18.90
C ILE A 219 -21.46 -1.62 18.74
N ASP A 220 -21.66 -0.35 18.38
CA ASP A 220 -22.98 0.25 18.19
C ASP A 220 -23.62 -0.16 16.87
N LYS A 221 -22.87 -0.85 15.98
CA LYS A 221 -23.31 -1.30 14.66
C LYS A 221 -23.92 -0.15 13.86
N SER A 222 -23.21 0.96 13.82
CA SER A 222 -23.63 2.15 13.10
C SER A 222 -22.46 2.74 12.33
N PHE A 223 -22.74 3.65 11.41
CA PHE A 223 -21.70 4.44 10.77
C PHE A 223 -22.14 5.87 10.55
N VAL A 224 -21.17 6.76 10.48
CA VAL A 224 -21.37 8.17 10.12
C VAL A 224 -20.35 8.59 9.07
N THR A 225 -20.74 9.49 8.19
CA THR A 225 -19.79 10.21 7.35
C THR A 225 -19.17 11.33 8.17
N LEU A 226 -17.85 11.33 8.29
CA LEU A 226 -17.10 12.36 9.00
C LEU A 226 -17.04 13.65 8.16
N PRO A 227 -17.04 14.83 8.81
CA PRO A 227 -16.95 16.12 8.12
C PRO A 227 -15.62 16.26 7.35
N LYS A 228 -15.62 17.10 6.33
CA LYS A 228 -14.47 17.32 5.44
C LYS A 228 -14.15 18.80 5.23
N ASP A 229 -14.48 19.64 6.21
CA ASP A 229 -14.52 21.09 6.02
C ASP A 229 -13.17 21.69 5.55
N ASP A 230 -12.05 21.04 5.90
CA ASP A 230 -10.68 21.42 5.49
C ASP A 230 -10.06 20.53 4.39
N ILE A 231 -10.83 19.62 3.79
CA ILE A 231 -10.39 18.70 2.73
C ILE A 231 -11.31 18.86 1.50
N GLU A 232 -10.76 19.39 0.40
CA GLU A 232 -11.53 19.63 -0.84
C GLU A 232 -12.07 18.33 -1.46
N THR A 233 -11.26 17.27 -1.47
CA THR A 233 -11.58 16.00 -2.14
C THR A 233 -12.03 14.93 -1.13
N GLY A 234 -11.06 14.30 -0.48
CA GLY A 234 -11.20 13.28 0.55
C GLY A 234 -9.82 12.78 0.98
N ILE A 235 -9.76 11.94 2.01
CA ILE A 235 -8.52 11.35 2.51
C ILE A 235 -8.44 9.87 2.13
N ILE A 236 -7.34 9.46 1.51
CA ILE A 236 -7.04 8.10 1.06
C ILE A 236 -5.74 7.61 1.71
N ASN A 237 -5.36 6.36 1.45
CA ASN A 237 -4.12 5.77 1.95
C ASN A 237 -3.98 5.93 3.47
N LEU A 238 -5.04 5.57 4.20
CA LEU A 238 -5.09 5.72 5.65
C LEU A 238 -3.92 4.99 6.33
N GLY A 239 -3.35 5.63 7.34
CA GLY A 239 -2.38 5.07 8.26
C GLY A 239 -2.63 5.57 9.67
N TRP A 240 -2.19 4.81 10.67
CA TRP A 240 -2.36 5.19 12.08
C TRP A 240 -1.14 4.85 12.92
N LYS A 241 -0.78 5.79 13.79
CA LYS A 241 0.21 5.60 14.84
C LYS A 241 -0.50 5.04 16.08
N PRO A 242 -0.10 3.87 16.60
CA PRO A 242 -0.69 3.32 17.82
C PRO A 242 -0.72 4.31 18.98
N GLY A 243 -1.89 4.45 19.61
CA GLY A 243 -2.14 5.38 20.72
C GLY A 243 -2.42 6.83 20.31
N SER A 244 -2.39 7.15 19.02
CA SER A 244 -2.77 8.48 18.50
C SER A 244 -4.28 8.61 18.33
N GLN A 245 -4.80 9.85 18.46
CA GLN A 245 -6.15 10.24 18.03
C GLN A 245 -6.13 10.89 16.64
N GLN A 246 -5.08 10.64 15.85
CA GLN A 246 -4.94 11.18 14.50
C GLN A 246 -4.79 10.05 13.48
N LEU A 247 -5.59 10.12 12.42
CA LEU A 247 -5.37 9.37 11.20
C LEU A 247 -4.44 10.15 10.29
N PHE A 248 -3.44 9.47 9.75
CA PHE A 248 -2.64 9.98 8.64
C PHE A 248 -3.28 9.54 7.32
N GLY A 249 -3.16 10.35 6.28
CA GLY A 249 -3.48 9.93 4.93
C GLY A 249 -3.12 11.00 3.91
N PHE A 250 -3.49 10.75 2.66
CA PHE A 250 -3.22 11.63 1.54
C PHE A 250 -4.52 12.19 0.98
N THR A 251 -4.53 13.47 0.59
CA THR A 251 -5.64 14.12 -0.08
C THR A 251 -5.28 14.36 -1.55
N PRO A 252 -6.05 13.85 -2.52
CA PRO A 252 -5.86 14.17 -3.93
C PRO A 252 -6.01 15.67 -4.22
N LEU A 253 -5.11 16.21 -5.05
CA LEU A 253 -5.13 17.60 -5.48
C LEU A 253 -5.83 17.73 -6.84
N THR A 254 -6.79 18.64 -6.95
CA THR A 254 -7.62 18.89 -8.16
C THR A 254 -7.05 19.97 -9.07
N ASN A 255 -6.29 20.92 -8.51
CA ASN A 255 -5.84 22.14 -9.20
C ASN A 255 -4.34 22.10 -9.50
N THR A 256 -3.86 21.01 -10.10
CA THR A 256 -2.45 20.79 -10.41
C THR A 256 -2.28 20.05 -11.73
N SER A 257 -1.16 20.31 -12.41
CA SER A 257 -0.78 19.60 -13.64
C SER A 257 -0.13 18.24 -13.39
N TYR A 258 0.13 17.89 -12.12
CA TYR A 258 0.73 16.63 -11.73
C TYR A 258 -0.32 15.52 -11.69
N ILE A 259 -0.02 14.38 -12.32
CA ILE A 259 -0.90 13.19 -12.33
C ILE A 259 -0.89 12.56 -10.94
N ALA A 260 -2.07 12.19 -10.41
CA ALA A 260 -2.21 11.56 -9.09
C ALA A 260 -1.53 12.34 -7.95
N ALA A 261 -1.48 13.66 -8.08
CA ALA A 261 -0.90 14.54 -7.09
C ALA A 261 -1.67 14.47 -5.77
N VAL A 262 -0.92 14.39 -4.67
CA VAL A 262 -1.49 14.30 -3.33
C VAL A 262 -0.76 15.22 -2.36
N ARG A 263 -1.44 15.54 -1.26
CA ARG A 263 -0.84 16.19 -0.09
C ARG A 263 -1.12 15.35 1.17
N PRO A 264 -0.13 15.13 2.06
CA PRO A 264 -0.36 14.45 3.33
C PRO A 264 -1.21 15.31 4.29
N TYR A 265 -2.05 14.66 5.08
CA TYR A 265 -2.92 15.28 6.09
C TYR A 265 -2.93 14.45 7.38
N PHE A 266 -3.14 15.13 8.49
CA PHE A 266 -3.71 14.52 9.69
C PHE A 266 -5.20 14.81 9.76
N TYR A 267 -5.98 13.80 10.12
CA TYR A 267 -7.37 13.95 10.51
C TYR A 267 -7.48 13.62 12.01
N ASN A 268 -7.89 14.59 12.82
CA ASN A 268 -8.06 14.44 14.25
C ASN A 268 -9.46 13.85 14.56
N LEU A 269 -9.46 12.75 15.30
CA LEU A 269 -10.66 11.97 15.61
C LEU A 269 -11.53 12.60 16.70
N ASP A 270 -10.94 13.41 17.59
CA ASP A 270 -11.65 14.02 18.72
C ASP A 270 -12.44 15.27 18.27
N ASP A 271 -11.77 16.19 17.57
CA ASP A 271 -12.35 17.47 17.14
C ASP A 271 -12.89 17.44 15.70
N LYS A 272 -12.63 16.35 14.96
CA LYS A 272 -13.08 16.10 13.59
C LYS A 272 -12.57 17.13 12.58
N ASN A 273 -11.37 17.66 12.82
CA ASN A 273 -10.71 18.59 11.90
C ASN A 273 -9.56 17.91 11.15
N ALA A 274 -9.24 18.44 9.96
CA ALA A 274 -8.11 17.99 9.18
C ALA A 274 -7.05 19.08 9.06
N GLU A 275 -5.79 18.70 9.19
CA GLU A 275 -4.64 19.58 9.06
C GLU A 275 -3.74 19.12 7.92
N ALA A 276 -3.49 20.02 6.98
CA ALA A 276 -2.56 19.78 5.88
C ALA A 276 -1.12 19.74 6.42
N ILE A 277 -0.39 18.68 6.08
CA ILE A 277 1.03 18.59 6.38
C ILE A 277 1.78 19.32 5.26
N TYR A 278 2.58 20.31 5.65
CA TYR A 278 3.44 21.00 4.69
C TYR A 278 4.56 20.08 4.23
N ILE A 279 4.65 19.89 2.93
CA ILE A 279 5.79 19.31 2.26
C ILE A 279 6.28 20.31 1.21
N GLU A 280 7.60 20.40 1.02
CA GLU A 280 8.14 21.21 -0.04
C GLU A 280 7.84 20.56 -1.40
N GLY A 281 7.15 21.26 -2.31
CA GLY A 281 6.82 20.76 -3.64
C GLY A 281 5.58 19.84 -3.68
N ASN A 282 5.36 19.21 -4.84
CA ASN A 282 4.28 18.24 -5.04
C ASN A 282 4.84 16.82 -5.09
N ILE A 283 4.07 15.88 -4.56
CA ILE A 283 4.30 14.44 -4.72
C ILE A 283 3.07 13.81 -5.38
N SER A 284 3.27 12.66 -6.01
CA SER A 284 2.18 11.85 -6.57
C SER A 284 2.11 10.52 -5.84
N ALA A 285 0.90 10.07 -5.50
CA ALA A 285 0.75 8.74 -4.92
C ALA A 285 0.96 7.68 -6.00
N ILE A 286 1.78 6.67 -5.71
CA ILE A 286 2.01 5.54 -6.63
C ILE A 286 0.79 4.62 -6.67
N ASN A 287 0.24 4.32 -5.50
CA ASN A 287 -0.92 3.46 -5.35
C ASN A 287 -1.96 4.16 -4.49
N LEU A 288 -3.14 4.36 -5.07
CA LEU A 288 -4.27 5.05 -4.44
C LEU A 288 -5.16 4.10 -3.61
N VAL A 289 -4.93 2.78 -3.69
CA VAL A 289 -5.72 1.73 -3.04
C VAL A 289 -4.81 0.87 -2.17
N SER A 290 -4.26 1.46 -1.12
CA SER A 290 -3.39 0.80 -0.14
C SER A 290 -3.45 1.53 1.20
N ARG A 291 -2.70 1.08 2.19
CA ARG A 291 -2.52 1.77 3.47
C ARG A 291 -1.14 2.40 3.56
N THR A 292 -1.01 3.44 4.37
CA THR A 292 0.31 3.93 4.78
C THR A 292 0.79 3.13 5.99
N PHE A 293 1.99 2.57 5.90
CA PHE A 293 2.60 1.80 6.97
C PHE A 293 3.13 2.73 8.06
N TYR A 294 3.07 2.33 9.33
CA TYR A 294 3.71 3.06 10.42
C TYR A 294 4.85 2.23 11.02
N ASN A 295 6.08 2.70 10.85
CA ASN A 295 7.25 2.11 11.49
C ASN A 295 7.31 2.57 12.95
N SER A 296 6.79 1.74 13.86
CA SER A 296 6.82 2.04 15.30
C SER A 296 8.22 2.13 15.93
N LYS A 297 9.26 1.59 15.29
CA LYS A 297 10.64 1.66 15.79
C LYS A 297 11.33 2.97 15.44
N ALA A 298 11.13 3.46 14.21
CA ALA A 298 11.63 4.76 13.76
C ALA A 298 10.68 5.92 14.12
N GLY A 299 9.40 5.64 14.38
CA GLY A 299 8.40 6.64 14.75
C GLY A 299 7.74 7.35 13.56
N GLU A 300 7.78 6.77 12.36
CA GLU A 300 7.45 7.43 11.10
C GLU A 300 6.39 6.68 10.27
N PHE A 301 5.68 7.42 9.43
CA PHE A 301 4.83 6.88 8.36
C PHE A 301 5.66 6.64 7.11
N VAL A 302 5.43 5.49 6.47
CA VAL A 302 6.18 5.01 5.31
C VAL A 302 5.23 4.58 4.20
N GLY A 303 5.53 5.01 2.99
CA GLY A 303 4.77 4.65 1.80
C GLY A 303 5.56 4.83 0.52
N PHE A 304 4.86 4.90 -0.59
CA PHE A 304 5.47 5.13 -1.90
C PHE A 304 4.93 6.41 -2.52
N ALA A 305 5.83 7.24 -3.04
CA ALA A 305 5.48 8.48 -3.70
C ALA A 305 6.39 8.73 -4.91
N ALA A 306 5.86 9.38 -5.94
CA ALA A 306 6.63 9.88 -7.05
C ALA A 306 6.96 11.37 -6.89
N ARG A 307 8.24 11.68 -7.02
CA ARG A 307 8.80 13.02 -7.21
C ARG A 307 10.17 12.84 -7.84
N ASP A 308 10.31 13.32 -9.07
CA ASP A 308 11.55 13.17 -9.85
C ASP A 308 12.03 11.70 -9.96
N GLY A 309 11.08 10.76 -9.94
CA GLY A 309 11.32 9.30 -9.87
C GLY A 309 10.41 8.62 -8.86
N PHE A 310 10.56 7.30 -8.70
CA PHE A 310 9.89 6.51 -7.67
C PHE A 310 10.67 6.58 -6.35
N ASN A 311 9.99 6.87 -5.23
CA ASN A 311 10.63 7.02 -3.93
C ASN A 311 9.90 6.25 -2.83
N LEU A 312 10.65 5.83 -1.81
CA LEU A 312 10.10 5.64 -0.47
C LEU A 312 9.77 7.02 0.12
N PHE A 313 8.53 7.15 0.60
CA PHE A 313 8.04 8.31 1.33
C PHE A 313 8.21 8.08 2.81
N PHE A 314 8.74 9.08 3.54
CA PHE A 314 8.84 9.07 4.98
C PHE A 314 8.25 10.34 5.58
N PHE A 315 7.51 10.19 6.67
CA PHE A 315 7.03 11.32 7.47
C PHE A 315 7.04 11.01 8.96
N ASP A 316 7.83 11.77 9.71
CA ASP A 316 7.90 11.70 11.17
C ASP A 316 6.95 12.74 11.82
N PRO A 317 5.81 12.31 12.41
CA PRO A 317 4.90 13.21 13.12
C PRO A 317 5.51 13.91 14.34
N GLY A 318 6.53 13.32 14.98
CA GLY A 318 7.16 13.87 16.17
C GLY A 318 8.06 15.07 15.87
N THR A 319 8.71 15.07 14.72
CA THR A 319 9.59 16.16 14.27
C THR A 319 8.99 17.01 13.15
N ASN A 320 7.84 16.59 12.59
CA ASN A 320 7.22 17.15 11.40
C ASN A 320 8.17 17.19 10.20
N ASN A 321 9.02 16.16 10.09
CA ASN A 321 9.99 16.04 9.02
C ASN A 321 9.48 15.09 7.94
N PHE A 322 9.69 15.50 6.69
CA PHE A 322 9.40 14.74 5.50
C PHE A 322 10.70 14.47 4.75
N SER A 323 10.87 13.25 4.25
CA SER A 323 11.97 12.89 3.36
C SER A 323 11.52 11.89 2.30
N LEU A 324 12.31 11.82 1.23
CA LEU A 324 12.19 10.84 0.17
C LEU A 324 13.52 10.13 0.00
N THR A 325 13.47 8.80 -0.08
CA THR A 325 14.62 8.01 -0.53
C THR A 325 14.33 7.52 -1.95
N PRO A 326 15.11 7.93 -2.96
CA PRO A 326 14.97 7.43 -4.32
C PRO A 326 15.16 5.92 -4.35
N ILE A 327 14.28 5.22 -5.07
CA ILE A 327 14.43 3.78 -5.24
C ILE A 327 15.39 3.49 -6.39
N ILE A 328 16.37 2.65 -6.10
CA ILE A 328 17.35 2.16 -7.08
C ILE A 328 16.85 0.83 -7.63
N ASP A 329 16.94 0.65 -8.95
CA ASP A 329 16.46 -0.52 -9.69
C ASP A 329 14.92 -0.69 -9.65
N GLU A 330 14.20 0.36 -10.08
CA GLU A 330 12.73 0.40 -10.11
C GLU A 330 12.07 -0.57 -11.10
N ASP A 331 12.82 -1.26 -11.96
CA ASP A 331 12.29 -2.19 -12.96
C ASP A 331 11.44 -3.30 -12.32
N ASP A 332 11.71 -3.63 -11.05
CA ASP A 332 10.96 -4.60 -10.26
C ASP A 332 9.76 -3.99 -9.51
N LEU A 333 9.41 -2.72 -9.72
CA LEU A 333 8.27 -2.04 -9.11
C LEU A 333 7.13 -1.78 -10.10
N SER A 334 5.90 -1.86 -9.61
CA SER A 334 4.67 -1.56 -10.36
C SER A 334 3.79 -0.58 -9.57
N SER A 335 2.78 0.01 -10.20
CA SER A 335 1.82 0.89 -9.51
C SER A 335 0.92 0.16 -8.49
N GLY A 336 0.89 -1.17 -8.53
CA GLY A 336 0.19 -2.00 -7.56
C GLY A 336 1.15 -2.52 -6.50
N ILE A 337 1.75 -1.64 -5.70
CA ILE A 337 2.64 -2.05 -4.60
C ILE A 337 2.27 -1.34 -3.30
N GLY A 338 2.52 -1.98 -2.16
CA GLY A 338 2.36 -1.41 -0.82
C GLY A 338 3.39 -1.93 0.16
N ILE A 339 3.69 -1.14 1.20
CA ILE A 339 4.54 -1.56 2.32
C ILE A 339 3.70 -2.39 3.28
N ILE A 340 4.14 -3.60 3.59
CA ILE A 340 3.41 -4.56 4.44
C ILE A 340 4.15 -4.88 5.75
N GLY A 341 5.38 -4.39 5.91
CA GLY A 341 6.20 -4.62 7.09
C GLY A 341 7.59 -4.03 6.98
N MET A 342 8.43 -4.32 7.98
CA MET A 342 9.82 -3.92 8.01
C MET A 342 10.65 -4.89 8.87
N LYS A 343 11.95 -4.94 8.61
CA LYS A 343 12.96 -5.67 9.38
C LYS A 343 14.12 -4.74 9.66
N LYS A 344 14.77 -4.90 10.82
CA LYS A 344 16.04 -4.21 11.08
C LYS A 344 17.10 -4.76 10.12
N ALA A 345 17.85 -3.88 9.47
CA ALA A 345 19.00 -4.27 8.66
C ALA A 345 20.08 -4.92 9.55
N GLN A 346 20.75 -5.95 9.02
CA GLN A 346 21.79 -6.70 9.74
C GLN A 346 23.14 -6.00 9.65
#